data_AF-A0A3D4JB07-F1
#
_entry.id   AF-A0A3D4JB07-F1
#
_cell.length_a   1.000
_cell.length_b   1.000
_cell.length_c   1.000
_cell.angle_alpha   90.00
_cell.angle_beta   90.00
_cell.angle_gamma   90.00
#
_symmetry.space_group_name_H-M   'P 1'
#
loop_
_entity.id
_entity.type
_entity.pdbx_description
1 polymer ?
#
loop_
_entity_poly.entity_id
_entity_poly.type
_entity_poly.pdbx_seq_one_letter_code
_entity_poly.pdbx_strand_id
1 'polypeptide(L)'
;MKEVFENKFARLSLVNITWMMILTSIHHIFRLGFGFLIPAVILTILPYVMMRWYEKSRNEIILKSYSFFSVLMFFWFGVVDGVMDHVLKVIGLQNLTFLPGSDAEVVKTALSLWSPEAGNIFYEGTGVLTFIIGVFAMVYLIKMLRHQYASK
;
A
#
# COMPACT_ATOMS: atom_id res chain seq x y z
N MET A 1 -0.84 28.81 9.55
CA MET A 1 -0.44 27.50 8.96
C MET A 1 -1.57 27.02 8.08
N LYS A 2 -1.31 26.70 6.81
CA LYS A 2 -2.32 26.13 5.89
C LYS A 2 -2.91 24.84 6.47
N GLU A 3 -4.16 24.54 6.11
CA GLU A 3 -4.78 23.26 6.46
C GLU A 3 -3.92 22.10 5.93
N VAL A 4 -3.89 20.96 6.62
CA VAL A 4 -3.05 19.82 6.19
C VAL A 4 -3.47 19.39 4.79
N PHE A 5 -4.77 19.47 4.49
CA PHE A 5 -5.32 19.15 3.18
C PHE A 5 -5.06 20.22 2.09
N GLU A 6 -4.70 21.45 2.46
CA GLU A 6 -4.23 22.47 1.52
C GLU A 6 -2.76 22.26 1.10
N ASN A 7 -2.00 21.52 1.91
CA ASN A 7 -0.64 21.12 1.55
C ASN A 7 -0.68 20.05 0.46
N LYS A 8 -0.21 20.42 -0.74
CA LYS A 8 -0.13 19.52 -1.91
C LYS A 8 0.58 18.20 -1.59
N PHE A 9 1.69 18.22 -0.83
CA PHE A 9 2.44 17.01 -0.52
C PHE A 9 1.72 16.11 0.48
N ALA A 10 1.06 16.69 1.49
CA ALA A 10 0.25 15.92 2.42
C ALA A 10 -0.93 15.23 1.72
N ARG A 11 -1.65 15.97 0.85
CA ARG A 11 -2.73 15.40 0.05
C ARG A 11 -2.24 14.29 -0.88
N LEU A 12 -1.12 14.49 -1.57
CA LEU A 12 -0.56 13.46 -2.45
C LEU A 12 -0.05 12.24 -1.67
N SER A 13 0.56 12.43 -0.50
CA SER A 13 0.95 11.33 0.38
C SER A 13 -0.26 10.49 0.77
N LEU A 14 -1.32 11.14 1.25
CA LEU A 14 -2.56 10.48 1.65
C LEU A 14 -3.23 9.75 0.49
N VAL A 15 -3.37 10.40 -0.67
CA VAL A 15 -3.99 9.79 -1.85
C VAL A 15 -3.21 8.55 -2.30
N ASN A 16 -1.88 8.62 -2.35
CA ASN A 16 -1.07 7.48 -2.80
C ASN A 16 -1.08 6.33 -1.78
N ILE A 17 -0.99 6.60 -0.47
CA ILE A 17 -1.08 5.51 0.51
C ILE A 17 -2.48 4.88 0.52
N THR A 18 -3.55 5.66 0.35
CA THR A 18 -4.91 5.11 0.21
C THR A 18 -5.03 4.25 -1.05
N TRP A 19 -4.53 4.70 -2.20
CA TRP A 19 -4.53 3.88 -3.43
C TRP A 19 -3.71 2.60 -3.27
N MET A 20 -2.56 2.67 -2.62
CA MET A 20 -1.75 1.50 -2.31
C MET A 20 -2.56 0.50 -1.48
N MET A 21 -3.27 0.95 -0.44
CA MET A 21 -4.10 0.08 0.41
C MET A 21 -5.31 -0.50 -0.34
N ILE A 22 -5.92 0.24 -1.25
CA ILE A 22 -6.99 -0.28 -2.11
C ILE A 22 -6.46 -1.41 -3.00
N LEU A 23 -5.32 -1.21 -3.66
CA LEU A 23 -4.70 -2.24 -4.51
C LEU A 23 -4.27 -3.47 -3.71
N THR A 24 -3.64 -3.26 -2.55
CA THR A 24 -3.28 -4.32 -1.59
C THR A 24 -4.52 -5.10 -1.16
N SER A 25 -5.63 -4.40 -0.91
CA SER A 25 -6.90 -5.02 -0.52
C SER A 25 -7.46 -5.88 -1.64
N ILE A 26 -7.52 -5.37 -2.88
CA ILE A 26 -7.96 -6.14 -4.04
C ILE A 26 -7.08 -7.38 -4.21
N HIS A 27 -5.76 -7.21 -4.16
CA HIS A 27 -4.77 -8.26 -4.30
C HIS A 27 -4.98 -9.39 -3.27
N HIS A 28 -5.08 -9.05 -1.99
CA HIS A 28 -5.26 -10.04 -0.93
C HIS A 28 -6.69 -10.58 -0.85
N ILE A 29 -7.73 -9.84 -1.22
CA ILE A 29 -9.09 -10.40 -1.33
C ILE A 29 -9.14 -11.42 -2.47
N PHE A 30 -8.44 -11.16 -3.58
CA PHE A 30 -8.37 -12.11 -4.69
C PHE A 30 -7.74 -13.44 -4.25
N ARG A 31 -6.68 -13.39 -3.42
CA ARG A 31 -6.00 -14.59 -2.89
C ARG A 31 -6.70 -15.24 -1.70
N LEU A 32 -7.07 -14.45 -0.68
CA LEU A 32 -7.55 -14.90 0.63
C LEU A 32 -9.08 -14.92 0.75
N GLY A 33 -9.79 -14.32 -0.20
CA GLY A 33 -11.24 -14.23 -0.23
C GLY A 33 -11.81 -13.11 0.66
N PHE A 34 -13.14 -13.08 0.74
CA PHE A 34 -13.87 -11.99 1.42
C PHE A 34 -13.67 -11.92 2.95
N GLY A 35 -13.06 -12.95 3.56
CA GLY A 35 -12.64 -12.89 4.96
C GLY A 35 -11.64 -11.75 5.24
N PHE A 36 -10.94 -11.26 4.22
CA PHE A 36 -9.98 -10.16 4.32
C PHE A 36 -10.62 -8.75 4.22
N LEU A 37 -11.94 -8.65 4.02
CA LEU A 37 -12.62 -7.35 3.86
C LEU A 37 -12.47 -6.44 5.07
N ILE A 38 -12.56 -6.97 6.29
CA ILE A 38 -12.46 -6.15 7.50
C ILE A 38 -11.07 -5.51 7.64
N PRO A 39 -9.95 -6.28 7.57
CA PRO A 39 -8.61 -5.70 7.51
C PRO A 39 -8.45 -4.68 6.38
N ALA A 40 -8.95 -4.99 5.18
CA ALA A 40 -8.87 -4.11 4.01
C ALA A 40 -9.52 -2.74 4.26
N VAL A 41 -10.73 -2.72 4.81
CA VAL A 41 -11.45 -1.47 5.15
C VAL A 41 -10.69 -0.67 6.20
N ILE A 42 -10.22 -1.33 7.27
CA ILE A 42 -9.45 -0.67 8.34
C ILE A 42 -8.19 -0.02 7.78
N LEU A 43 -7.36 -0.77 7.05
CA LEU A 43 -6.09 -0.28 6.52
C LEU A 43 -6.28 0.84 5.49
N THR A 44 -7.37 0.81 4.72
CA THR A 44 -7.69 1.86 3.75
C THR A 44 -8.12 3.16 4.40
N ILE A 45 -8.94 3.10 5.46
CA ILE A 45 -9.52 4.28 6.12
C ILE A 45 -8.56 4.90 7.14
N LEU A 46 -7.74 4.09 7.80
CA LEU A 46 -6.87 4.52 8.89
C LEU A 46 -5.97 5.73 8.55
N PRO A 47 -5.27 5.78 7.39
CA PRO A 47 -4.46 6.94 7.01
C PRO A 47 -5.24 8.27 7.01
N TYR A 48 -6.47 8.24 6.51
CA TYR A 48 -7.33 9.42 6.46
C TYR A 48 -7.72 9.86 7.87
N VAL A 49 -8.10 8.92 8.74
CA VAL A 49 -8.44 9.20 10.15
C VAL A 49 -7.26 9.82 10.88
N MET A 50 -6.05 9.28 10.70
CA MET A 50 -4.83 9.81 11.32
C MET A 50 -4.52 11.23 10.84
N MET A 51 -4.59 11.48 9.53
CA MET A 51 -4.31 12.81 8.97
C MET A 51 -5.36 13.85 9.40
N ARG A 52 -6.64 13.46 9.46
CA ARG A 52 -7.71 14.34 9.94
C ARG A 52 -7.57 14.64 11.43
N TRP A 53 -7.12 13.68 12.23
CA TRP A 53 -6.85 13.89 13.65
C TRP A 53 -5.61 14.78 13.86
N TYR A 54 -4.54 14.58 13.08
CA TYR A 54 -3.38 15.45 13.10
C TYR A 54 -3.74 16.90 12.77
N GLU A 55 -4.59 17.12 11.76
CA GLU A 55 -5.02 18.47 11.39
C GLU A 55 -5.74 19.21 12.53
N LYS A 56 -6.61 18.51 13.27
CA LYS A 56 -7.37 19.10 14.38
C LYS A 56 -6.51 19.34 15.61
N SER A 57 -5.68 18.37 15.98
CA SER A 57 -4.92 18.38 17.24
C SER A 57 -3.55 19.02 17.13
N ARG A 58 -2.98 19.08 15.92
CA ARG A 58 -1.58 19.42 15.63
C ARG A 58 -0.57 18.60 16.43
N ASN A 59 -0.97 17.43 16.95
CA ASN A 59 -0.12 16.57 17.76
C ASN A 59 0.90 15.83 16.87
N GLU A 60 2.18 16.07 17.10
CA GLU A 60 3.28 15.47 16.33
C GLU A 60 3.35 13.95 16.46
N ILE A 61 2.88 13.38 17.57
CA ILE A 61 2.84 11.93 17.76
C ILE A 61 1.96 11.30 16.68
N ILE A 62 0.83 11.92 16.33
CA ILE A 62 -0.08 11.40 15.30
C ILE A 62 0.57 11.44 13.93
N LEU A 63 1.28 12.53 13.60
CA LEU A 63 2.01 12.64 12.35
C LEU A 63 3.13 11.59 12.25
N LYS A 64 3.86 11.36 13.35
CA LYS A 64 4.89 10.32 13.44
C LYS A 64 4.27 8.93 13.28
N SER A 65 3.12 8.66 13.91
CA SER A 65 2.39 7.41 13.74
C SER A 65 1.92 7.20 12.31
N TYR A 66 1.40 8.24 11.63
CA TYR A 66 1.00 8.16 10.22
C TYR A 66 2.20 7.83 9.32
N SER A 67 3.33 8.46 9.60
CA SER A 67 4.58 8.25 8.85
C SER A 67 5.11 6.83 9.07
N PHE A 68 5.13 6.37 10.32
CA PHE A 68 5.52 5.01 10.67
C PHE A 68 4.60 3.97 10.03
N PHE A 69 3.29 4.17 10.12
CA PHE A 69 2.30 3.32 9.46
C PHE A 69 2.56 3.25 7.95
N SER A 70 2.74 4.40 7.29
CA SER A 70 2.97 4.45 5.85
C SER A 70 4.24 3.70 5.43
N VAL A 71 5.33 3.86 6.19
CA VAL A 71 6.59 3.14 5.97
C VAL A 71 6.40 1.63 6.19
N LEU A 72 5.70 1.24 7.26
CA LEU A 72 5.42 -0.17 7.56
C LEU A 72 4.59 -0.83 6.46
N MET A 73 3.55 -0.14 5.97
CA MET A 73 2.73 -0.63 4.86
C MET A 73 3.54 -0.76 3.58
N PHE A 74 4.37 0.24 3.25
CA PHE A 74 5.26 0.15 2.10
C PHE A 74 6.27 -0.99 2.23
N PHE A 75 6.84 -1.19 3.41
CA PHE A 75 7.78 -2.28 3.62
C PHE A 75 7.10 -3.64 3.39
N TRP A 76 5.97 -3.91 4.04
CA TRP A 76 5.32 -5.22 3.90
C TRP A 76 4.67 -5.43 2.53
N PHE A 77 3.85 -4.48 2.07
CA PHE A 77 3.06 -4.68 0.85
C PHE A 77 3.77 -4.19 -0.41
N GLY A 78 4.60 -3.16 -0.30
CA GLY A 78 5.39 -2.66 -1.43
C GLY A 78 6.64 -3.50 -1.66
N VAL A 79 7.43 -3.77 -0.61
CA VAL A 79 8.72 -4.46 -0.75
C VAL A 79 8.57 -5.97 -0.63
N VAL A 80 8.03 -6.49 0.48
CA VAL A 80 7.97 -7.94 0.71
C VAL A 80 6.98 -8.63 -0.23
N ASP A 81 5.75 -8.12 -0.32
CA ASP A 81 4.73 -8.68 -1.21
C ASP A 81 4.97 -8.21 -2.66
N GLY A 82 4.96 -6.89 -2.90
CA GLY A 82 5.12 -6.34 -4.25
C GLY A 82 6.44 -6.70 -4.94
N VAL A 83 7.60 -6.29 -4.38
CA VAL A 83 8.89 -6.54 -5.05
C VAL A 83 9.28 -8.00 -4.97
N MET A 84 9.39 -8.54 -3.75
CA MET A 84 10.01 -9.84 -3.54
C MET A 84 9.11 -11.00 -4.00
N ASP A 85 7.78 -10.85 -4.03
CA ASP A 85 6.86 -11.88 -4.56
C ASP A 85 6.59 -11.65 -6.04
N HIS A 86 6.09 -10.47 -6.40
CA HIS A 86 5.48 -10.25 -7.72
C HIS A 86 6.43 -9.69 -8.76
N VAL A 87 7.17 -8.61 -8.45
CA VAL A 87 8.05 -7.97 -9.44
C VAL A 87 9.12 -8.94 -9.92
N LEU A 88 9.74 -9.69 -9.01
CA LEU A 88 10.78 -10.67 -9.37
C LEU A 88 10.25 -11.74 -10.34
N LYS A 89 9.07 -12.32 -10.07
CA LYS A 89 8.44 -13.29 -10.96
C LYS A 89 8.15 -12.71 -12.35
N VAL A 90 7.58 -11.50 -12.39
CA VAL A 90 7.22 -10.84 -13.64
C VAL A 90 8.44 -10.60 -14.54
N ILE A 91 9.63 -10.37 -13.96
CA ILE A 91 10.87 -10.20 -14.73
C ILE A 91 11.65 -11.52 -14.94
N GLY A 92 11.06 -12.67 -14.62
CA GLY A 92 11.65 -13.99 -14.84
C GLY A 92 12.67 -14.43 -13.79
N LEU A 93 12.69 -13.79 -12.62
CA LEU A 93 13.50 -14.20 -11.47
C LEU A 93 12.67 -15.01 -10.47
N GLN A 94 13.36 -15.79 -9.63
CA GLN A 94 12.73 -16.46 -8.50
C GLN A 94 12.28 -15.43 -7.45
N ASN A 95 11.08 -15.60 -6.90
CA ASN A 95 10.63 -14.84 -5.73
C ASN A 95 11.57 -15.08 -4.55
N LEU A 96 11.67 -14.08 -3.67
CA LEU A 96 12.52 -14.12 -2.47
C LEU A 96 11.71 -14.08 -1.17
N THR A 97 10.40 -14.27 -1.26
CA THR A 97 9.51 -14.23 -0.10
C THR A 97 9.31 -15.62 0.49
N PHE A 98 8.94 -15.63 1.76
CA PHE A 98 8.49 -16.81 2.51
C PHE A 98 6.96 -16.85 2.65
N LEU A 99 6.23 -16.11 1.81
CA LEU A 99 4.77 -16.06 1.86
C LEU A 99 4.19 -17.40 1.38
N PRO A 100 3.23 -18.01 2.09
CA PRO A 100 2.74 -19.35 1.77
C PRO A 100 2.14 -19.46 0.36
N GLY A 101 2.73 -20.29 -0.52
CA GLY A 101 2.27 -20.46 -1.90
C GLY A 101 2.85 -19.45 -2.89
N SER A 102 3.84 -18.66 -2.49
CA SER A 102 4.61 -17.80 -3.39
C SER A 102 5.38 -18.59 -4.44
N ASP A 103 5.85 -19.80 -4.15
CA ASP A 103 6.62 -20.63 -5.11
C ASP A 103 5.75 -21.35 -6.16
N ALA A 104 4.42 -21.17 -6.14
CA ALA A 104 3.54 -21.82 -7.10
C ALA A 104 3.59 -21.12 -8.47
N GLU A 105 3.66 -21.90 -9.56
CA GLU A 105 3.56 -21.38 -10.93
C GLU A 105 2.23 -20.65 -11.18
N VAL A 106 1.15 -21.16 -10.57
CA VAL A 106 -0.16 -20.52 -10.54
C VAL A 106 -0.66 -20.50 -9.10
N VAL A 107 -0.82 -19.30 -8.55
CA VAL A 107 -1.31 -19.14 -7.18
C VAL A 107 -2.79 -19.50 -7.14
N LYS A 108 -3.17 -20.36 -6.19
CA LYS A 108 -4.57 -20.67 -5.94
C LYS A 108 -5.26 -19.43 -5.33
N THR A 109 -6.23 -18.89 -6.05
CA THR A 109 -7.00 -17.71 -5.65
C THR A 109 -8.39 -18.10 -5.16
N ALA A 110 -8.97 -17.28 -4.29
CA ALA A 110 -10.33 -17.45 -3.80
C ALA A 110 -11.37 -17.01 -4.83
N LEU A 111 -10.97 -16.13 -5.76
CA LEU A 111 -11.78 -15.64 -6.86
C LEU A 111 -11.20 -16.11 -8.20
N SER A 112 -12.04 -16.28 -9.22
CA SER A 112 -11.63 -16.61 -10.58
C SER A 112 -12.05 -15.52 -11.57
N LEU A 113 -11.24 -15.36 -12.62
CA LEU A 113 -11.61 -14.57 -13.80
C LEU A 113 -12.03 -15.52 -14.93
N TRP A 114 -12.11 -15.01 -16.17
CA TRP A 114 -12.57 -15.78 -17.34
C TRP A 114 -11.62 -16.90 -17.76
N SER A 115 -10.38 -16.93 -17.26
CA SER A 115 -9.45 -18.06 -17.37
C SER A 115 -8.44 -18.08 -16.21
N PRO A 116 -7.78 -19.22 -15.93
CA PRO A 116 -6.68 -19.31 -14.95
C PRO A 116 -5.54 -18.33 -15.25
N GLU A 117 -5.15 -18.19 -16.51
CA GLU A 117 -4.08 -17.28 -16.96
C GLU A 117 -4.45 -15.82 -16.69
N ALA A 118 -5.69 -15.44 -16.99
CA ALA A 118 -6.19 -14.11 -16.68
C ALA A 118 -6.17 -13.82 -15.18
N GLY A 119 -6.59 -14.79 -14.36
CA GLY A 119 -6.51 -14.71 -12.90
C GLY A 119 -5.08 -14.50 -12.41
N ASN A 120 -4.12 -15.27 -12.95
CA ASN A 120 -2.72 -15.16 -12.58
C ASN A 120 -2.13 -13.79 -12.97
N ILE A 121 -2.37 -13.33 -14.20
CA ILE A 121 -1.91 -12.00 -14.68
C ILE A 121 -2.49 -10.88 -13.81
N PHE A 122 -3.78 -10.95 -13.46
CA PHE A 122 -4.41 -9.96 -12.60
C PHE A 122 -3.81 -9.97 -11.19
N TYR A 123 -3.61 -11.17 -10.62
CA TYR A 123 -3.03 -11.34 -9.30
C TYR A 123 -1.60 -10.77 -9.22
N GLU A 124 -0.73 -11.17 -10.15
CA GLU A 124 0.65 -10.68 -10.23
C GLU A 124 0.69 -9.16 -10.53
N GLY A 125 -0.14 -8.70 -11.47
CA GLY A 125 -0.21 -7.30 -11.86
C GLY A 125 -0.65 -6.36 -10.73
N THR A 126 -1.61 -6.78 -9.91
CA THR A 126 -2.03 -5.99 -8.74
C THR A 126 -0.94 -5.91 -7.66
N GLY A 127 -0.12 -6.95 -7.49
CA GLY A 127 1.06 -6.92 -6.63
C GLY A 127 2.12 -5.92 -7.13
N VAL A 128 2.43 -5.94 -8.42
CA VAL A 128 3.36 -4.97 -9.05
C VAL A 128 2.84 -3.53 -8.93
N LEU A 129 1.56 -3.29 -9.20
CA LEU A 129 0.96 -1.97 -9.07
C LEU A 129 0.98 -1.47 -7.62
N THR A 130 0.81 -2.35 -6.64
CA THR A 130 0.93 -2.01 -5.21
C THR A 130 2.33 -1.47 -4.90
N PHE A 131 3.39 -2.10 -5.42
CA PHE A 131 4.75 -1.58 -5.29
C PHE A 131 4.91 -0.20 -5.95
N ILE A 132 4.49 -0.03 -7.21
CA ILE A 132 4.64 1.23 -7.96
C ILE A 132 3.96 2.39 -7.22
N ILE A 133 2.70 2.21 -6.81
CA ILE A 133 1.98 3.24 -6.06
C ILE A 133 2.60 3.46 -4.67
N GLY A 134 3.10 2.40 -4.04
CA GLY A 134 3.85 2.49 -2.78
C GLY A 134 5.09 3.38 -2.88
N VAL A 135 5.83 3.33 -3.98
CA VAL A 135 6.98 4.23 -4.22
C VAL A 135 6.52 5.69 -4.25
N PHE A 136 5.43 5.99 -4.96
CA PHE A 136 4.87 7.35 -4.97
C PHE A 136 4.41 7.78 -3.57
N ALA A 137 3.78 6.88 -2.80
CA ALA A 137 3.39 7.15 -1.42
C ALA A 137 4.59 7.56 -0.56
N MET A 138 5.72 6.85 -0.66
CA MET A 138 6.95 7.17 0.06
C MET A 138 7.59 8.49 -0.40
N VAL A 139 7.65 8.74 -1.70
CA VAL A 139 8.18 10.00 -2.25
C VAL A 139 7.39 11.19 -1.70
N TYR A 140 6.06 11.12 -1.70
CA TYR A 140 5.23 12.21 -1.20
C TYR A 140 5.23 12.31 0.34
N LEU A 141 5.34 11.19 1.06
CA LEU A 141 5.56 11.19 2.50
C LEU A 141 6.83 11.96 2.88
N ILE A 142 7.96 11.66 2.22
CA ILE A 142 9.23 12.35 2.47
C ILE A 142 9.12 13.84 2.14
N LYS A 143 8.51 14.20 1.01
CA LYS A 143 8.29 15.61 0.63
C LYS A 143 7.41 16.34 1.64
N MET A 144 6.35 15.69 2.13
CA MET A 144 5.46 16.24 3.16
C MET A 144 6.24 16.51 4.46
N LEU A 145 7.00 15.53 4.95
CA LEU A 145 7.77 15.66 6.19
C LEU A 145 8.82 16.77 6.08
N ARG A 146 9.57 16.81 4.98
CA ARG A 146 10.56 17.89 4.73
C ARG A 146 9.91 19.27 4.75
N HIS A 147 8.77 19.43 4.08
CA HIS A 147 8.04 20.70 4.09
C HIS A 147 7.55 21.07 5.49
N GLN A 148 7.06 20.10 6.26
CA GLN A 148 6.57 20.33 7.62
C GLN A 148 7.69 20.73 8.59
N TYR A 149 8.87 20.11 8.49
CA TYR A 149 10.01 20.43 9.36
C TYR A 149 10.75 21.70 8.94
N ALA A 150 10.75 22.07 7.66
CA ALA A 150 11.33 23.33 7.18
C ALA A 150 10.45 24.56 7.51
N SER A 151 9.18 24.35 7.87
CA SER A 151 8.23 25.42 8.20
C SER A 151 8.09 25.68 9.70
N LYS A 152 8.88 24.98 10.54
CA LYS A 152 8.98 25.20 11.98
C LYS A 152 10.21 26.04 12.26
#